data_AF-A0A3N5W795-F1
#
_entry.id   AF-A0A3N5W795-F1
#
_cell.length_a   1.000
_cell.length_b   1.000
_cell.length_c   1.000
_cell.angle_alpha   90.00
_cell.angle_beta   90.00
_cell.angle_gamma   90.00
#
_symmetry.space_group_name_H-M   'P 1'
#
loop_
_entity.id
_entity.type
_entity.pdbx_description
1 polymer ?
#
loop_
_entity_poly.entity_id
_entity_poly.type
_entity_poly.pdbx_seq_one_letter_code
_entity_poly.pdbx_strand_id
1 'polypeptide(L)'
;MDIFEVLTTDHEKVSKILEQMQQTSNRATGRREKLLQNLGANLLPHMYAEEQYFYQILLDETAEHEDLYAALEEHRAAKMV
;
A
#
# COMPACT_ATOMS: atom_id res chain seq x y z
N MET A 1 13.86 -14.21 5.91
CA MET A 1 12.75 -13.38 5.46
C MET A 1 12.96 -13.09 4.00
N ASP A 2 12.12 -13.63 3.12
CA ASP A 2 12.17 -13.31 1.68
C ASP A 2 11.33 -12.07 1.34
N ILE A 3 11.42 -11.60 0.09
CA ILE A 3 10.70 -10.39 -0.36
C ILE A 3 9.17 -10.57 -0.25
N PHE A 4 8.66 -11.77 -0.51
CA PHE A 4 7.21 -12.03 -0.44
C PHE A 4 6.72 -11.99 1.01
N GLU A 5 7.50 -12.54 1.96
CA GLU A 5 7.20 -12.43 3.39
C GLU A 5 7.19 -10.98 3.87
N VAL A 6 8.13 -10.14 3.40
CA VAL A 6 8.14 -8.69 3.73
C VAL A 6 6.90 -7.99 3.19
N LEU A 7 6.61 -8.14 1.90
CA LEU A 7 5.48 -7.49 1.24
C LEU A 7 4.14 -7.93 1.86
N THR A 8 3.98 -9.23 2.12
CA THR A 8 2.77 -9.78 2.76
C THR A 8 2.59 -9.23 4.17
N THR A 9 3.67 -9.12 4.94
CA THR A 9 3.63 -8.52 6.29
C THR A 9 3.20 -7.06 6.25
N ASP A 10 3.63 -6.30 5.23
CA ASP A 10 3.21 -4.91 5.06
C ASP A 10 1.75 -4.80 4.61
N HIS A 11 1.28 -5.68 3.72
CA HIS A 11 -0.15 -5.79 3.35
C HIS A 11 -1.02 -6.03 4.58
N GLU A 12 -0.62 -6.94 5.48
CA GLU A 12 -1.37 -7.19 6.71
C GLU A 12 -1.48 -5.96 7.61
N LYS A 13 -0.41 -5.15 7.71
CA LYS A 13 -0.43 -3.91 8.51
C LYS A 13 -1.38 -2.89 7.91
N VAL A 14 -1.30 -2.66 6.59
CA VAL A 14 -2.18 -1.74 5.86
C VAL A 14 -3.63 -2.18 5.99
N SER A 15 -3.91 -3.47 5.78
CA SER A 15 -5.26 -4.04 5.89
C SER A 15 -5.84 -3.82 7.29
N LYS A 16 -5.08 -4.12 8.37
CA LYS A 16 -5.51 -3.88 9.75
C LYS A 16 -5.84 -2.41 10.03
N ILE A 17 -5.08 -1.47 9.47
CA ILE A 17 -5.37 -0.03 9.62
C ILE A 17 -6.68 0.34 8.92
N LEU A 18 -6.89 -0.15 7.69
CA LEU A 18 -8.11 0.09 6.92
C LEU A 18 -9.35 -0.50 7.61
N GLU A 19 -9.26 -1.72 8.15
CA GLU A 19 -10.33 -2.33 8.96
C GLU A 19 -10.67 -1.48 10.18
N GLN A 20 -9.66 -0.97 10.89
CA GLN A 20 -9.87 -0.07 12.02
C GLN A 20 -10.55 1.23 11.60
N MET A 21 -10.23 1.77 10.42
CA MET A 21 -10.89 2.95 9.86
C MET A 21 -12.36 2.68 9.55
N GLN A 22 -12.69 1.54 8.93
CA GLN A 22 -14.07 1.16 8.63
C GLN A 22 -14.93 1.02 9.90
N GLN A 23 -14.34 0.56 11.00
CA GLN A 23 -15.03 0.42 12.28
C GLN A 23 -15.23 1.74 13.03
N THR A 24 -14.67 2.86 12.54
CA THR A 24 -14.86 4.18 13.19
C THR A 24 -16.21 4.80 12.86
N SER A 25 -16.81 5.49 13.83
CA SER A 25 -18.03 6.26 13.62
C SER A 25 -17.75 7.66 13.07
N ASN A 26 -18.77 8.33 12.52
CA ASN A 26 -18.65 9.69 11.97
C ASN A 26 -18.24 10.75 13.02
N ARG A 27 -18.42 10.47 14.31
CA ARG A 27 -18.02 11.38 15.41
C ARG A 27 -16.57 11.17 15.86
N ALA A 28 -15.90 10.12 15.38
CA ALA A 28 -14.55 9.75 15.79
C ALA A 28 -13.45 10.43 14.93
N THR A 29 -13.58 11.74 14.68
CA THR A 29 -12.71 12.51 13.77
C THR A 29 -11.22 12.39 14.14
N GLY A 30 -10.86 12.65 15.40
CA GLY A 30 -9.46 12.55 15.85
C GLY A 30 -8.89 11.12 15.80
N ARG A 31 -9.73 10.07 15.88
CA ARG A 31 -9.27 8.68 15.67
C ARG A 31 -9.02 8.42 14.19
N ARG A 32 -9.89 8.90 13.30
CA ARG A 32 -9.71 8.79 11.84
C ARG A 32 -8.45 9.51 11.38
N GLU A 33 -8.16 10.71 11.89
CA GLU A 33 -6.93 11.44 11.59
C GLU A 33 -5.66 10.65 11.96
N LYS A 34 -5.63 10.07 13.16
CA LYS A 34 -4.50 9.22 13.59
C LYS A 34 -4.35 7.97 12.73
N LEU A 35 -5.46 7.32 12.39
CA LEU A 35 -5.44 6.14 11.52
C LEU A 35 -4.97 6.51 10.10
N LEU A 36 -5.37 7.66 9.57
CA LEU A 36 -4.92 8.15 8.26
C LEU A 36 -3.41 8.44 8.27
N GLN A 37 -2.90 9.09 9.31
CA GLN A 37 -1.45 9.30 9.49
C GLN A 37 -0.69 7.98 9.56
N ASN A 38 -1.21 7.01 10.33
CA ASN A 38 -0.62 5.68 10.42
C ASN A 38 -0.68 4.93 9.09
N LEU A 39 -1.78 5.06 8.33
CA LEU A 39 -1.92 4.48 7.00
C LEU A 39 -0.82 5.02 6.07
N GLY A 40 -0.66 6.34 6.00
CA GLY A 40 0.39 6.97 5.18
C GLY A 40 1.80 6.52 5.57
N ALA A 41 2.08 6.40 6.88
CA ALA A 41 3.38 5.97 7.39
C ALA A 41 3.74 4.52 7.03
N ASN A 42 2.76 3.66 6.72
CA ASN A 42 2.99 2.26 6.33
C ASN A 42 2.84 2.04 4.82
N LEU A 43 1.85 2.68 4.18
CA LEU A 43 1.53 2.49 2.77
C LEU A 43 2.56 3.16 1.85
N LEU A 44 3.05 4.36 2.18
CA LEU A 44 4.02 5.06 1.32
C LEU A 44 5.36 4.31 1.19
N PRO A 45 5.99 3.82 2.27
CA PRO A 45 7.21 3.02 2.15
C PRO A 45 6.99 1.69 1.43
N HIS A 46 5.83 1.06 1.64
CA HIS A 46 5.45 -0.19 0.96
C HIS A 46 5.38 0.00 -0.56
N MET A 47 4.59 0.98 -1.03
CA MET A 47 4.49 1.31 -2.46
C MET A 47 5.85 1.68 -3.07
N TYR A 48 6.68 2.43 -2.33
CA TYR A 48 8.03 2.76 -2.77
C TYR A 48 8.90 1.51 -2.94
N ALA A 49 8.85 0.56 -2.00
CA ALA A 49 9.62 -0.68 -2.09
C ALA A 49 9.16 -1.55 -3.28
N GLU A 50 7.86 -1.65 -3.52
CA GLU A 50 7.33 -2.37 -4.68
C GLU A 50 7.80 -1.72 -6.00
N GLU A 51 7.64 -0.40 -6.14
CA GLU A 51 8.02 0.33 -7.35
C GLU A 51 9.52 0.27 -7.66
N GLN A 52 10.38 0.37 -6.64
CA GLN A 52 11.83 0.45 -6.83
C GLN A 52 12.52 -0.91 -6.96
N TYR A 53 11.94 -1.98 -6.39
CA TYR A 53 12.61 -3.28 -6.33
C TYR A 53 11.79 -4.37 -6.99
N PHE A 54 10.52 -4.54 -6.61
CA PHE A 54 9.71 -5.68 -7.08
C PHE A 54 9.26 -5.48 -8.52
N TYR A 55 8.69 -4.32 -8.83
CA TYR A 55 8.18 -3.98 -10.16
C TYR A 55 9.28 -3.83 -11.20
N GLN A 56 10.49 -3.41 -10.81
CA GLN A 56 11.64 -3.40 -11.72
C GLN A 56 12.00 -4.81 -12.19
N ILE A 57 11.97 -5.80 -11.29
CA ILE A 57 12.20 -7.20 -11.67
C ILE A 57 11.10 -7.69 -12.62
N LEU A 58 9.83 -7.34 -12.37
CA LEU A 58 8.73 -7.73 -13.25
C LEU A 58 8.81 -7.07 -14.64
N LEU A 59 9.29 -5.83 -14.75
CA LEU A 59 9.54 -5.19 -16.04
C LEU A 59 10.57 -5.94 -16.88
N ASP A 60 11.59 -6.50 -16.24
CA ASP A 60 12.66 -7.20 -16.93
C ASP A 60 12.29 -8.67 -17.27
N GLU A 61 11.44 -9.30 -16.46
CA GLU A 61 11.12 -10.74 -16.54
C GLU A 61 9.83 -11.07 -17.29
N THR A 62 8.88 -10.12 -17.44
CA THR A 62 7.59 -10.38 -18.11
C THR A 62 7.46 -9.60 -19.42
N ALA A 63 6.76 -10.17 -20.41
CA ALA A 63 6.36 -9.44 -21.63
C ALA A 63 4.96 -8.79 -21.50
N GLU A 64 4.18 -9.22 -20.50
CA GLU A 64 2.85 -8.71 -20.19
C GLU A 64 2.94 -7.78 -18.99
N HIS A 65 2.65 -6.49 -19.22
CA HIS A 65 2.80 -5.42 -18.22
C HIS A 65 1.46 -4.77 -17.84
N GLU A 66 0.32 -5.31 -18.26
CA GLU A 66 -0.98 -4.70 -18.00
C GLU A 66 -1.24 -4.55 -16.49
N ASP A 67 -1.09 -5.64 -15.73
CA ASP A 67 -1.26 -5.62 -14.27
C ASP A 67 -0.25 -4.72 -13.58
N LEU A 68 0.98 -4.66 -14.11
CA LEU A 68 2.02 -3.79 -13.56
C LEU A 68 1.68 -2.31 -13.74
N TYR A 69 1.23 -1.91 -14.93
CA TYR A 69 0.83 -0.53 -15.20
C TYR A 69 -0.43 -0.17 -14.42
N ALA A 70 -1.36 -1.10 -14.25
CA ALA A 70 -2.52 -0.92 -13.38
C ALA A 70 -2.09 -0.66 -11.93
N ALA A 71 -1.19 -1.47 -11.38
CA ALA A 71 -0.67 -1.29 -10.02
C ALA A 71 0.03 0.06 -9.82
N LEU A 72 0.82 0.52 -10.80
CA LEU A 72 1.45 1.84 -10.76
C LEU A 72 0.42 2.99 -10.75
N GLU A 73 -0.66 2.87 -11.52
CA GLU A 73 -1.72 3.89 -11.52
C GLU A 73 -2.54 3.86 -10.22
N GLU A 74 -2.76 2.67 -9.64
CA GLU A 74 -3.37 2.54 -8.31
C GLU A 74 -2.51 3.21 -7.22
N HIS A 75 -1.19 3.02 -7.24
CA HIS A 75 -0.28 3.73 -6.33
C HIS A 75 -0.33 5.23 -6.51
N ARG A 76 -0.40 5.71 -7.76
CA ARG A 76 -0.55 7.13 -8.05
C ARG A 76 -1.86 7.67 -7.47
N ALA A 77 -2.97 6.96 -7.63
CA ALA A 77 -4.25 7.33 -7.04
C ALA A 77 -4.18 7.39 -5.52
N ALA A 78 -3.58 6.38 -4.88
CA ALA A 78 -3.42 6.34 -3.42
C ALA A 78 -2.57 7.49 -2.86
N LYS A 79 -1.52 7.92 -3.59
CA LYS A 79 -0.64 9.03 -3.20
C LYS A 79 -1.31 10.42 -3.29
N MET A 80 -2.45 10.55 -3.96
CA MET A 80 -3.17 11.82 -4.14
C MET A 80 -4.20 12.10 -3.03
N VAL A 81 -4.44 11.16 -2.12
CA VAL A 81 -5.40 11.25 -1.01
C VAL A 81 -4.71 11.72 0.27
#